data_AF-A0A8J3P2Q8-F1
#
_entry.id   AF-A0A8J3P2Q8-F1
#
_cell.length_a   1.000
_cell.length_b   1.000
_cell.length_c   1.000
_cell.angle_alpha   90.00
_cell.angle_beta   90.00
_cell.angle_gamma   90.00
#
_symmetry.space_group_name_H-M   'P 1'
#
loop_
_entity.id
_entity.type
_entity.pdbx_description
1 polymer ?
#
loop_
_entity_poly.entity_id
_entity_poly.type
_entity_poly.pdbx_seq_one_letter_code
_entity_poly.pdbx_strand_id
1 'polypeptide(L)'
;MSESTPNPYDAGGPLPAEQGFRPPDEAYREAMPDFGAEHDPLVNPEVQGFSGWSFRVGGVLRRGWQQLLVIFALSHLLPTVVFGALALAGVVASGGIDLAGLGRNGTGEELIAALGATAAAYVVVVLILQMLGYAAATHLATRQAAGLPVTVGEAMRYGLRRMLGLAAWQVLAYLLVGLGVVAVAACCVQIASLLGLIPVLLVVTYLMMVIALVGPAFLFERSGPLRRSSTLLHAAFWPTAGRLLLLGLTLAAGSVIDQVAGGIVTALVPAGDDAMAVAVGGGATLLTAVIEIPLTMVLFSGILITYAERRGAEGPVSTRQLVEELAR
;
A
#
# COMPACT_ATOMS: atom_id res chain seq x y z
N MET A 1 -28.67 23.20 -27.84
CA MET A 1 -28.85 22.57 -26.52
C MET A 1 -27.87 21.43 -26.46
N SER A 2 -26.76 21.59 -25.74
CA SER A 2 -25.79 20.52 -25.53
C SER A 2 -26.46 19.44 -24.69
N GLU A 3 -26.59 18.22 -25.21
CA GLU A 3 -26.89 17.06 -24.37
C GLU A 3 -25.90 17.07 -23.21
N SER A 4 -26.40 17.16 -21.98
CA SER A 4 -25.59 16.93 -20.80
C SER A 4 -25.11 15.49 -20.89
N THR A 5 -23.85 15.28 -21.25
CA THR A 5 -23.21 13.98 -21.10
C THR A 5 -23.44 13.53 -19.65
N PRO A 6 -24.09 12.37 -19.44
CA PRO A 6 -24.32 11.86 -18.10
C PRO A 6 -22.98 11.82 -17.37
N ASN A 7 -22.92 12.50 -16.23
CA ASN A 7 -21.75 12.47 -15.37
C ASN A 7 -21.41 11.00 -15.07
N PRO A 8 -20.27 10.45 -15.53
CA PRO A 8 -19.96 9.03 -15.35
C PRO A 8 -19.73 8.67 -13.87
N TYR A 9 -19.72 9.67 -12.99
CA TYR A 9 -19.68 9.52 -11.53
C TYR A 9 -21.08 9.38 -10.88
N ASP A 10 -22.17 9.57 -11.63
CA ASP A 10 -23.56 9.40 -11.15
C ASP A 10 -24.12 7.99 -11.37
N ALA A 11 -23.30 7.01 -11.74
CA ALA A 11 -23.68 5.59 -11.69
C ALA A 11 -23.86 5.05 -10.23
N GLY A 12 -23.95 5.95 -9.24
CA GLY A 12 -24.24 5.68 -7.83
C GLY A 12 -25.72 5.41 -7.55
N GLY A 13 -26.38 4.63 -8.40
CA GLY A 13 -27.70 4.09 -8.07
C GLY A 13 -27.62 3.32 -6.73
N PRO A 14 -28.64 3.41 -5.85
CA PRO A 14 -28.63 2.73 -4.58
C PRO A 14 -28.38 1.23 -4.78
N LEU A 15 -27.35 0.70 -4.10
CA LEU A 15 -27.08 -0.73 -4.05
C LEU A 15 -28.37 -1.45 -3.59
N PRO A 16 -28.77 -2.56 -4.22
CA PRO A 16 -29.91 -3.35 -3.75
C PRO A 16 -29.70 -3.71 -2.27
N ALA A 17 -30.76 -3.55 -1.46
CA ALA A 17 -30.73 -3.84 -0.04
C ALA A 17 -30.20 -5.27 0.23
N GLU A 18 -29.40 -5.41 1.30
CA GLU A 18 -28.67 -6.63 1.70
C GLU A 18 -29.50 -7.92 1.86
N GLN A 19 -30.81 -7.87 1.69
CA GLN A 19 -31.73 -9.01 1.87
C GLN A 19 -32.29 -9.60 0.55
N GLY A 20 -31.84 -9.11 -0.60
CA GLY A 20 -32.27 -9.60 -1.91
C GLY A 20 -31.26 -10.57 -2.54
N PHE A 21 -31.76 -11.57 -3.27
CA PHE A 21 -31.01 -12.40 -4.20
C PHE A 21 -30.05 -11.52 -5.03
N ARG A 22 -28.74 -11.70 -4.85
CA ARG A 22 -27.74 -11.09 -5.74
C ARG A 22 -27.64 -11.98 -6.97
N PRO A 23 -27.89 -11.45 -8.18
CA PRO A 23 -27.61 -12.16 -9.42
C PRO A 23 -26.18 -12.71 -9.41
N PRO A 24 -25.94 -13.89 -10.03
CA PRO A 24 -24.59 -14.39 -10.24
C PRO A 24 -23.70 -13.32 -10.89
N ASP A 25 -22.41 -13.30 -10.57
CA ASP A 25 -21.46 -12.34 -11.15
C ASP A 25 -21.49 -12.32 -12.68
N GLU A 26 -21.82 -13.46 -13.29
CA GLU A 26 -22.01 -13.62 -14.74
C GLU A 26 -23.12 -12.72 -15.31
N ALA A 27 -24.22 -12.54 -14.58
CA ALA A 27 -25.32 -11.67 -15.01
C ALA A 27 -24.91 -10.19 -15.03
N TYR A 28 -24.02 -9.78 -14.12
CA TYR A 28 -23.45 -8.44 -14.13
C TYR A 28 -22.35 -8.27 -15.20
N ARG A 29 -21.64 -9.34 -15.56
CA ARG A 29 -20.66 -9.33 -16.66
C ARG A 29 -21.33 -9.09 -18.01
N GLU A 30 -22.52 -9.62 -18.26
CA GLU A 30 -23.24 -9.34 -19.53
C GLU A 30 -23.80 -7.91 -19.59
N ALA A 31 -24.12 -7.31 -18.44
CA ALA A 31 -24.71 -5.98 -18.35
C ALA A 31 -23.70 -4.83 -18.21
N MET A 32 -22.39 -5.12 -18.18
CA MET A 32 -21.37 -4.09 -17.92
C MET A 32 -21.25 -3.13 -19.11
N PRO A 33 -21.46 -1.80 -18.93
CA PRO A 33 -21.31 -0.82 -20.00
C PRO A 33 -19.86 -0.82 -20.51
N ASP A 34 -19.67 -0.89 -21.82
CA ASP A 34 -18.39 -0.54 -22.44
C ASP A 34 -18.29 0.99 -22.45
N PHE A 35 -17.53 1.54 -21.50
CA PHE A 35 -17.32 2.98 -21.38
C PHE A 35 -16.43 3.53 -22.51
N GLY A 36 -15.83 2.66 -23.34
CA GLY A 36 -14.81 3.03 -24.30
C GLY A 36 -13.50 3.45 -23.62
N ALA A 37 -12.40 3.39 -24.36
CA ALA A 37 -11.06 3.67 -23.82
C ALA A 37 -10.91 5.06 -23.19
N GLU A 38 -11.70 6.04 -23.62
CA GLU A 38 -11.64 7.42 -23.12
C GLU A 38 -12.29 7.60 -21.74
N HIS A 39 -13.33 6.83 -21.43
CA HIS A 39 -14.09 6.94 -20.19
C HIS A 39 -13.84 5.78 -19.22
N ASP A 40 -12.83 4.95 -19.49
CA ASP A 40 -12.48 3.84 -18.60
C ASP A 40 -12.10 4.37 -17.20
N PRO A 41 -12.71 3.84 -16.13
CA PRO A 41 -12.59 4.38 -14.77
C PRO A 41 -11.26 4.08 -14.08
N LEU A 42 -10.45 3.15 -14.60
CA LEU A 42 -9.11 2.83 -14.07
C LEU A 42 -8.00 3.05 -15.10
N VAL A 43 -8.26 2.73 -16.36
CA VAL A 43 -7.27 2.83 -17.43
C VAL A 43 -7.26 4.26 -17.95
N ASN A 44 -6.13 4.94 -17.75
CA ASN A 44 -5.95 6.30 -18.24
C ASN A 44 -5.41 6.26 -19.68
N PRO A 45 -6.13 6.78 -20.69
CA PRO A 45 -5.61 6.88 -22.05
C PRO A 45 -4.48 7.93 -22.09
N GLU A 46 -3.47 7.69 -22.93
CA GLU A 46 -2.28 8.56 -23.02
C GLU A 46 -2.63 10.03 -23.32
N VAL A 47 -3.67 10.23 -24.13
CA VAL A 47 -4.18 11.56 -24.53
C VAL A 47 -4.60 12.42 -23.33
N GLN A 48 -5.05 11.82 -22.22
CA GLN A 48 -5.48 12.55 -21.02
C GLN A 48 -4.32 12.85 -20.05
N GLY A 49 -3.15 12.24 -20.26
CA GLY A 49 -1.91 12.55 -19.56
C GLY A 49 -2.04 12.54 -18.03
N PHE A 50 -1.42 13.53 -17.38
CA PHE A 50 -1.40 13.63 -15.91
C PHE A 50 -2.77 14.01 -15.31
N SER A 51 -3.55 14.85 -15.99
CA SER A 51 -4.89 15.27 -15.52
C SER A 51 -5.85 14.07 -15.46
N GLY A 52 -5.85 13.23 -16.50
CA GLY A 52 -6.65 12.00 -16.51
C GLY A 52 -6.24 11.00 -15.44
N TRP A 53 -4.94 10.92 -15.13
CA TRP A 53 -4.41 10.09 -14.05
C TRP A 53 -4.92 10.56 -12.68
N SER A 54 -4.73 11.84 -12.34
CA SER A 54 -5.13 12.37 -11.02
C SER A 54 -6.64 12.32 -10.81
N PHE A 55 -7.43 12.56 -11.87
CA PHE A 55 -8.88 12.44 -11.85
C PHE A 55 -9.34 11.02 -11.50
N ARG A 56 -8.69 9.99 -12.06
CA ARG A 56 -8.98 8.58 -11.78
C ARG A 56 -8.52 8.16 -10.39
N VAL A 57 -7.38 8.66 -9.92
CA VAL A 57 -6.95 8.47 -8.51
C VAL A 57 -8.03 9.00 -7.56
N GLY A 58 -8.50 10.23 -7.78
CA GLY A 58 -9.61 10.80 -7.03
C GLY A 58 -10.94 10.06 -7.25
N GLY A 59 -11.14 9.45 -8.42
CA GLY A 59 -12.31 8.62 -8.73
C GLY A 59 -12.37 7.34 -7.91
N VAL A 60 -11.24 6.63 -7.76
CA VAL A 60 -11.13 5.44 -6.89
C VAL A 60 -11.49 5.81 -5.45
N LEU A 61 -10.92 6.90 -4.94
CA LEU A 61 -11.20 7.38 -3.59
C LEU A 61 -12.67 7.77 -3.41
N ARG A 62 -13.24 8.57 -4.31
CA ARG A 62 -14.65 9.02 -4.22
C ARG A 62 -15.65 7.85 -4.21
N ARG A 63 -15.41 6.81 -5.02
CA ARG A 63 -16.30 5.62 -5.09
C ARG A 63 -16.21 4.73 -3.84
N GLY A 64 -15.02 4.62 -3.25
CA GLY A 64 -14.72 3.56 -2.29
C GLY A 64 -14.21 3.99 -0.92
N TRP A 65 -14.11 5.29 -0.62
CA TRP A 65 -13.33 5.77 0.55
C TRP A 65 -13.76 5.13 1.88
N GLN A 66 -15.05 4.93 2.13
CA GLN A 66 -15.51 4.33 3.38
C GLN A 66 -15.05 2.87 3.51
N GLN A 67 -15.22 2.09 2.44
CA GLN A 67 -14.83 0.68 2.42
C GLN A 67 -13.30 0.52 2.42
N LEU A 68 -12.58 1.38 1.69
CA LEU A 68 -11.12 1.46 1.73
C LEU A 68 -10.61 1.82 3.12
N LEU A 69 -11.23 2.80 3.80
CA LEU A 69 -10.89 3.17 5.17
C LEU A 69 -11.04 1.98 6.10
N VAL A 70 -12.14 1.23 6.01
CA VAL A 70 -12.33 0.01 6.83
C VAL A 70 -11.26 -1.03 6.52
N ILE A 71 -10.95 -1.29 5.25
CA ILE A 71 -9.91 -2.25 4.85
C ILE A 71 -8.54 -1.83 5.42
N PHE A 72 -8.14 -0.57 5.24
CA PHE A 72 -6.85 -0.08 5.75
C PHE A 72 -6.82 0.03 7.27
N ALA A 73 -7.92 0.38 7.92
CA ALA A 73 -8.02 0.35 9.37
C ALA A 73 -7.83 -1.08 9.92
N LEU A 74 -8.43 -2.09 9.30
CA LEU A 74 -8.28 -3.48 9.74
C LEU A 74 -6.90 -4.07 9.44
N SER A 75 -6.27 -3.65 8.34
CA SER A 75 -4.98 -4.21 7.88
C SER A 75 -3.75 -3.46 8.39
N HIS A 76 -3.87 -2.18 8.73
CA HIS A 76 -2.74 -1.33 9.16
C HIS A 76 -2.96 -0.84 10.59
N LEU A 77 -4.05 -0.11 10.85
CA LEU A 77 -4.30 0.50 12.16
C LEU A 77 -4.47 -0.54 13.28
N LEU A 78 -5.31 -1.55 13.08
CA LEU A 78 -5.57 -2.56 14.10
C LEU A 78 -4.28 -3.30 14.50
N PRO A 79 -3.44 -3.79 13.57
CA PRO A 79 -2.14 -4.37 13.93
C PRO A 79 -1.24 -3.38 14.68
N THR A 80 -1.10 -2.14 14.18
CA THR A 80 -0.27 -1.13 14.85
C THR A 80 -0.73 -0.85 16.28
N VAL A 81 -2.04 -0.75 16.51
CA VAL A 81 -2.61 -0.52 17.85
C VAL A 81 -2.41 -1.75 18.74
N VAL A 82 -2.68 -2.95 18.24
CA VAL A 82 -2.52 -4.20 19.01
C VAL A 82 -1.06 -4.39 19.39
N PHE A 83 -0.13 -4.28 18.45
CA PHE A 83 1.29 -4.43 18.74
C PHE A 83 1.85 -3.28 19.58
N GLY A 84 1.38 -2.05 19.38
CA GLY A 84 1.72 -0.91 20.23
C GLY A 84 1.27 -1.14 21.68
N ALA A 85 0.03 -1.58 21.87
CA ALA A 85 -0.50 -1.90 23.19
C ALA A 85 0.23 -3.09 23.84
N LEU A 86 0.52 -4.14 23.09
CA LEU A 86 1.31 -5.28 23.59
C LEU A 86 2.75 -4.86 23.92
N ALA A 87 3.34 -3.94 23.18
CA ALA A 87 4.68 -3.42 23.47
C ALA A 87 4.67 -2.58 24.76
N LEU A 88 3.68 -1.69 24.93
CA LEU A 88 3.50 -0.90 26.15
C LEU A 88 3.21 -1.77 27.37
N ALA A 89 2.47 -2.87 27.20
CA ALA A 89 2.21 -3.85 28.26
C ALA A 89 3.43 -4.72 28.60
N GLY A 90 4.57 -4.55 27.92
CA GLY A 90 5.74 -5.42 28.07
C GLY A 90 5.54 -6.84 27.52
N VAL A 91 4.44 -7.09 26.81
CA VAL A 91 4.05 -8.42 26.33
C VAL A 91 4.83 -8.81 25.08
N VAL A 92 5.09 -7.86 24.16
CA VAL A 92 5.96 -8.11 22.98
C VAL A 92 7.38 -8.47 23.43
N ALA A 93 7.83 -7.92 24.56
CA ALA A 93 9.09 -8.27 25.19
C ALA A 93 9.09 -9.65 25.89
N SER A 94 7.95 -10.31 26.00
CA SER A 94 7.76 -11.54 26.79
C SER A 94 7.20 -12.72 25.99
N GLY A 95 7.24 -12.65 24.65
CA GLY A 95 6.66 -13.64 23.71
C GLY A 95 7.31 -15.04 23.71
N GLY A 96 7.69 -15.55 24.88
CA GLY A 96 8.47 -16.77 25.11
C GLY A 96 9.96 -16.51 25.33
N ILE A 97 10.42 -15.28 25.09
CA ILE A 97 11.79 -14.84 25.38
C ILE A 97 11.74 -13.92 26.59
N ASP A 98 12.35 -14.33 27.70
CA ASP A 98 12.43 -13.50 28.91
C ASP A 98 13.45 -12.37 28.70
N LEU A 99 13.05 -11.30 27.98
CA LEU A 99 13.94 -10.14 27.76
C LEU A 99 14.37 -9.48 29.07
N ALA A 100 13.54 -9.55 30.12
CA ALA A 100 13.88 -9.04 31.45
C ALA A 100 14.92 -9.93 32.15
N GLY A 101 14.85 -11.25 31.98
CA GLY A 101 15.86 -12.20 32.44
C GLY A 101 17.15 -12.11 31.63
N LEU A 102 17.07 -11.95 30.31
CA LEU A 102 18.21 -11.72 29.43
C LEU A 102 18.89 -10.37 29.70
N GLY A 103 18.12 -9.32 29.99
CA GLY A 103 18.67 -8.03 30.41
C GLY A 103 19.35 -8.06 31.78
N ARG A 104 18.96 -8.99 32.66
CA ARG A 104 19.55 -9.16 33.99
C ARG A 104 20.74 -10.13 34.01
N ASN A 105 20.67 -11.21 33.23
CA ASN A 105 21.56 -12.36 33.34
C ASN A 105 22.16 -12.82 32.00
N GLY A 106 21.66 -12.30 30.87
CA GLY A 106 22.12 -12.67 29.53
C GLY A 106 23.30 -11.82 29.08
N THR A 107 23.97 -12.30 28.04
CA THR A 107 25.00 -11.50 27.37
C THR A 107 24.34 -10.42 26.50
N GLY A 108 25.08 -9.33 26.22
CA GLY A 108 24.58 -8.29 25.31
C GLY A 108 24.22 -8.83 23.92
N GLU A 109 24.92 -9.87 23.45
CA GLU A 109 24.64 -10.56 22.19
C GLU A 109 23.29 -11.30 22.22
N GLU A 110 22.99 -12.01 23.30
CA GLU A 110 21.71 -12.72 23.47
C GLU A 110 20.53 -11.75 23.52
N LEU A 111 20.70 -10.60 24.19
CA LEU A 111 19.68 -9.55 24.23
C LEU A 111 19.44 -8.96 22.84
N ILE A 112 20.50 -8.65 22.09
CA ILE A 112 20.40 -8.13 20.71
C ILE A 112 19.73 -9.15 19.79
N ALA A 113 20.13 -10.43 19.87
CA ALA A 113 19.54 -11.49 19.05
C ALA A 113 18.04 -11.66 19.33
N ALA A 114 17.65 -11.63 20.60
CA ALA A 114 16.25 -11.71 21.02
C ALA A 114 15.41 -10.51 20.54
N LEU A 115 15.93 -9.29 20.67
CA LEU A 115 15.29 -8.08 20.15
C LEU A 115 15.16 -8.12 18.63
N GLY A 116 16.22 -8.55 17.94
CA GLY A 116 16.22 -8.71 16.48
C GLY A 116 15.20 -9.73 15.99
N ALA A 117 15.10 -10.89 16.63
CA ALA A 117 14.12 -11.92 16.30
C ALA A 117 12.68 -11.42 16.50
N THR A 118 12.43 -10.72 17.61
CA THR A 118 11.10 -10.15 17.92
C THR A 118 10.70 -9.08 16.90
N ALA A 119 11.62 -8.17 16.57
CA ALA A 119 11.40 -7.15 15.55
C ALA A 119 11.17 -7.76 14.17
N ALA A 120 11.93 -8.79 13.79
CA ALA A 120 11.74 -9.49 12.53
C ALA A 120 10.37 -10.18 12.44
N ALA A 121 9.94 -10.86 13.52
CA ALA A 121 8.62 -11.48 13.58
C ALA A 121 7.50 -10.44 13.45
N TYR A 122 7.62 -9.30 14.13
CA TYR A 122 6.70 -8.17 14.01
C TYR A 122 6.61 -7.67 12.56
N VAL A 123 7.76 -7.39 11.94
CA VAL A 123 7.82 -6.91 10.54
C VAL A 123 7.15 -7.88 9.59
N VAL A 124 7.35 -9.19 9.77
CA VAL A 124 6.72 -10.21 8.93
C VAL A 124 5.20 -10.22 9.09
N VAL A 125 4.69 -10.17 10.33
CA VAL A 125 3.24 -10.17 10.58
C VAL A 125 2.59 -8.90 10.02
N VAL A 126 3.17 -7.74 10.30
CA VAL A 126 2.67 -6.46 9.79
C VAL A 126 2.69 -6.47 8.26
N LEU A 127 3.78 -6.93 7.64
CA LEU A 127 3.87 -7.04 6.19
C LEU A 127 2.75 -7.91 5.60
N ILE A 128 2.48 -9.08 6.18
CA ILE A 128 1.41 -9.97 5.71
C ILE A 128 0.04 -9.27 5.79
N LEU A 129 -0.22 -8.56 6.89
CA LEU A 129 -1.49 -7.83 7.09
C LEU A 129 -1.61 -6.63 6.14
N GLN A 130 -0.52 -5.91 5.88
CA GLN A 130 -0.49 -4.86 4.87
C GLN A 130 -0.78 -5.42 3.47
N MET A 131 -0.20 -6.57 3.11
CA MET A 131 -0.45 -7.23 1.82
C MET A 131 -1.88 -7.77 1.69
N LEU A 132 -2.48 -8.21 2.80
CA LEU A 132 -3.92 -8.51 2.88
C LEU A 132 -4.75 -7.27 2.53
N GLY A 133 -4.47 -6.14 3.17
CA GLY A 133 -5.14 -4.87 2.92
C GLY A 133 -4.98 -4.41 1.47
N TYR A 134 -3.75 -4.48 0.94
CA TYR A 134 -3.44 -4.11 -0.43
C TYR A 134 -4.24 -4.93 -1.44
N ALA A 135 -4.22 -6.27 -1.32
CA ALA A 135 -4.93 -7.16 -2.23
C ALA A 135 -6.46 -7.00 -2.13
N ALA A 136 -6.98 -6.81 -0.91
CA ALA A 136 -8.40 -6.54 -0.68
C ALA A 136 -8.82 -5.20 -1.32
N ALA A 137 -8.02 -4.14 -1.13
CA ALA A 137 -8.25 -2.84 -1.73
C ALA A 137 -8.22 -2.88 -3.26
N THR A 138 -7.29 -3.64 -3.88
CA THR A 138 -7.26 -3.85 -5.33
C THR A 138 -8.55 -4.50 -5.82
N HIS A 139 -8.98 -5.60 -5.20
CA HIS A 139 -10.22 -6.28 -5.58
C HIS A 139 -11.45 -5.36 -5.45
N LEU A 140 -11.53 -4.64 -4.34
CA LEU A 140 -12.59 -3.68 -4.08
C LEU A 140 -12.63 -2.58 -5.15
N ALA A 141 -11.51 -1.87 -5.35
CA ALA A 141 -11.42 -0.74 -6.27
C ALA A 141 -11.72 -1.16 -7.71
N THR A 142 -11.26 -2.33 -8.13
CA THR A 142 -11.49 -2.86 -9.48
C THR A 142 -12.95 -3.28 -9.69
N ARG A 143 -13.58 -3.95 -8.72
CA ARG A 143 -15.03 -4.25 -8.75
C ARG A 143 -15.88 -2.99 -8.79
N GLN A 144 -15.63 -2.03 -7.90
CA GLN A 144 -16.39 -0.78 -7.84
C GLN A 144 -16.23 0.06 -9.09
N ALA A 145 -15.02 0.13 -9.65
CA ALA A 145 -14.79 0.81 -10.92
C ALA A 145 -15.57 0.15 -12.06
N ALA A 146 -15.76 -1.17 -12.02
CA ALA A 146 -16.60 -1.89 -12.96
C ALA A 146 -18.11 -1.75 -12.72
N GLY A 147 -18.54 -1.00 -11.69
CA GLY A 147 -19.94 -0.92 -11.28
C GLY A 147 -20.48 -2.20 -10.62
N LEU A 148 -19.60 -3.12 -10.22
CA LEU A 148 -19.99 -4.39 -9.61
C LEU A 148 -20.14 -4.24 -8.08
N PRO A 149 -21.20 -4.80 -7.48
CA PRO A 149 -21.41 -4.73 -6.05
C PRO A 149 -20.33 -5.55 -5.32
N VAL A 150 -19.66 -5.00 -4.33
CA VAL A 150 -18.65 -5.73 -3.55
C VAL A 150 -18.74 -5.32 -2.09
N THR A 151 -18.60 -6.30 -1.20
CA THR A 151 -18.57 -6.06 0.25
C THR A 151 -17.14 -6.06 0.76
N VAL A 152 -16.91 -5.39 1.90
CA VAL A 152 -15.60 -5.43 2.58
C VAL A 152 -15.20 -6.86 2.92
N GLY A 153 -16.13 -7.70 3.40
CA GLY A 153 -15.84 -9.10 3.74
C GLY A 153 -15.40 -9.94 2.54
N GLU A 154 -16.02 -9.73 1.38
CA GLU A 154 -15.64 -10.38 0.12
C GLU A 154 -14.25 -9.93 -0.34
N ALA A 155 -13.96 -8.63 -0.29
CA ALA A 155 -12.65 -8.07 -0.59
C ALA A 155 -11.56 -8.63 0.35
N MET A 156 -11.82 -8.68 1.66
CA MET A 156 -10.90 -9.26 2.64
C MET A 156 -10.67 -10.76 2.40
N ARG A 157 -11.70 -11.53 2.01
CA ARG A 157 -11.55 -12.94 1.63
C ARG A 157 -10.69 -13.11 0.38
N TYR A 158 -10.80 -12.20 -0.59
CA TYR A 158 -9.86 -12.17 -1.71
C TYR A 158 -8.43 -11.90 -1.23
N GLY A 159 -8.24 -10.89 -0.39
CA GLY A 159 -6.93 -10.54 0.15
C GLY A 159 -6.29 -11.69 0.94
N LEU A 160 -7.04 -12.40 1.78
CA LEU A 160 -6.56 -13.56 2.57
C LEU A 160 -5.99 -14.67 1.68
N ARG A 161 -6.61 -14.91 0.52
CA ARG A 161 -6.14 -15.93 -0.44
C ARG A 161 -4.84 -15.53 -1.15
N ARG A 162 -4.52 -14.22 -1.20
CA ARG A 162 -3.40 -13.69 -1.99
C ARG A 162 -2.28 -13.10 -1.14
N MET A 163 -2.51 -12.81 0.14
CA MET A 163 -1.58 -12.07 1.01
C MET A 163 -0.21 -12.74 1.14
N LEU A 164 -0.14 -14.07 1.25
CA LEU A 164 1.13 -14.77 1.43
C LEU A 164 1.98 -14.76 0.16
N GLY A 165 1.36 -14.98 -0.99
CA GLY A 165 2.04 -14.91 -2.27
C GLY A 165 2.55 -13.50 -2.55
N LEU A 166 1.72 -12.49 -2.27
CA LEU A 166 2.10 -11.10 -2.42
C LEU A 166 3.22 -10.70 -1.44
N ALA A 167 3.12 -11.11 -0.17
CA ALA A 167 4.15 -10.89 0.84
C ALA A 167 5.48 -11.56 0.47
N ALA A 168 5.47 -12.78 -0.06
CA ALA A 168 6.69 -13.46 -0.50
C ALA A 168 7.40 -12.68 -1.61
N TRP A 169 6.66 -12.17 -2.59
CA TRP A 169 7.22 -11.31 -3.64
C TRP A 169 7.74 -9.99 -3.08
N GLN A 170 7.03 -9.41 -2.11
CA GLN A 170 7.41 -8.16 -1.48
C GLN A 170 8.70 -8.30 -0.65
N VAL A 171 8.84 -9.41 0.10
CA VAL A 171 10.08 -9.76 0.80
C VAL A 171 11.23 -9.94 -0.19
N LEU A 172 11.03 -10.69 -1.28
CA LEU A 172 12.05 -10.88 -2.31
C LEU A 172 12.49 -9.54 -2.91
N ALA A 173 11.53 -8.67 -3.22
CA ALA A 173 11.77 -7.32 -3.70
C ALA A 173 12.62 -6.50 -2.71
N TYR A 174 12.28 -6.49 -1.43
CA TYR A 174 13.04 -5.79 -0.40
C TYR A 174 14.44 -6.36 -0.18
N LEU A 175 14.61 -7.69 -0.26
CA LEU A 175 15.92 -8.33 -0.20
C LEU A 175 16.82 -7.90 -1.37
N LEU A 176 16.27 -7.81 -2.58
CA LEU A 176 17.00 -7.33 -3.75
C LEU A 176 17.39 -5.85 -3.62
N VAL A 177 16.52 -5.02 -3.03
CA VAL A 177 16.86 -3.64 -2.67
C VAL A 177 18.00 -3.61 -1.68
N GLY A 178 17.89 -4.36 -0.58
CA GLY A 178 18.94 -4.43 0.44
C GLY A 178 20.29 -4.82 -0.17
N LEU A 179 20.31 -5.86 -1.00
CA LEU A 179 21.51 -6.30 -1.71
C LEU A 179 22.07 -5.22 -2.64
N GLY A 180 21.21 -4.57 -3.44
CA GLY A 180 21.62 -3.49 -4.33
C GLY A 180 22.20 -2.29 -3.59
N VAL A 181 21.56 -1.89 -2.49
CA VAL A 181 22.04 -0.82 -1.61
C VAL A 181 23.39 -1.17 -1.01
N VAL A 182 23.54 -2.37 -0.45
CA VAL A 182 24.80 -2.82 0.15
C VAL A 182 25.91 -2.89 -0.90
N ALA A 183 25.63 -3.40 -2.09
CA ALA A 183 26.61 -3.49 -3.18
C ALA A 183 27.09 -2.10 -3.64
N VAL A 184 26.16 -1.16 -3.84
CA VAL A 184 26.49 0.21 -4.26
C VAL A 184 27.18 0.97 -3.13
N ALA A 185 26.68 0.82 -1.89
CA ALA A 185 27.31 1.43 -0.72
C ALA A 185 28.74 0.90 -0.53
N ALA A 186 28.99 -0.41 -0.63
CA ALA A 186 30.34 -0.96 -0.50
C ALA A 186 31.31 -0.38 -1.55
N CYS A 187 30.84 -0.13 -2.78
CA CYS A 187 31.63 0.46 -3.85
C CYS A 187 31.83 1.98 -3.69
N CYS A 188 30.81 2.71 -3.21
CA CYS A 188 30.78 4.17 -3.21
C CYS A 188 31.10 4.81 -1.84
N VAL A 189 31.00 4.08 -0.73
CA VAL A 189 31.31 4.58 0.63
C VAL A 189 32.81 4.88 0.79
N GLN A 190 33.68 4.19 0.04
CA GLN A 190 35.11 4.52 0.01
C GLN A 190 35.37 5.94 -0.54
N ILE A 191 34.45 6.46 -1.35
CA ILE A 191 34.41 7.86 -1.75
C ILE A 191 33.65 8.59 -0.65
N ALA A 192 34.32 8.84 0.49
CA ALA A 192 33.77 9.41 1.74
C ALA A 192 33.27 10.87 1.64
N SER A 193 32.62 11.23 0.54
CA SER A 193 32.03 12.53 0.26
C SER A 193 30.54 12.39 -0.03
N LEU A 194 29.77 13.46 0.17
CA LEU A 194 28.34 13.56 -0.17
C LEU A 194 28.01 13.06 -1.59
N LEU A 195 28.99 13.11 -2.52
CA LEU A 195 28.85 12.62 -3.89
C LEU A 195 28.62 11.09 -3.96
N GLY A 196 29.14 10.33 -3.00
CA GLY A 196 28.96 8.87 -2.91
C GLY A 196 27.55 8.43 -2.51
N LEU A 197 26.74 9.33 -1.92
CA LEU A 197 25.34 9.05 -1.54
C LEU A 197 24.38 9.14 -2.73
N ILE A 198 24.72 9.94 -3.74
CA ILE A 198 23.89 10.12 -4.95
C ILE A 198 23.60 8.79 -5.65
N PRO A 199 24.60 7.92 -5.98
CA PRO A 199 24.32 6.65 -6.65
C PRO A 199 23.47 5.71 -5.79
N VAL A 200 23.68 5.68 -4.46
CA VAL A 200 22.84 4.88 -3.54
C VAL A 200 21.40 5.36 -3.60
N LEU A 201 21.17 6.67 -3.48
CA LEU A 201 19.83 7.24 -3.52
C LEU A 201 19.12 6.98 -4.86
N LEU A 202 19.83 7.11 -5.98
CA LEU A 202 19.29 6.83 -7.31
C LEU A 202 18.88 5.37 -7.45
N VAL A 203 19.72 4.42 -7.00
CA VAL A 203 19.42 2.99 -7.05
C VAL A 203 18.25 2.64 -6.15
N VAL A 204 18.22 3.15 -4.92
CA VAL A 204 17.08 2.95 -4.00
C VAL A 204 15.79 3.46 -4.64
N THR A 205 15.81 4.70 -5.13
CA THR A 205 14.61 5.34 -5.69
C THR A 205 14.11 4.56 -6.89
N TYR A 206 14.99 4.17 -7.80
CA TYR A 206 14.65 3.34 -8.96
C TYR A 206 14.03 2.00 -8.55
N LEU A 207 14.66 1.27 -7.62
CA LEU A 207 14.14 -0.02 -7.18
C LEU A 207 12.80 0.11 -6.43
N MET A 208 12.61 1.16 -5.62
CA MET A 208 11.34 1.44 -4.97
C MET A 208 10.21 1.71 -5.97
N MET A 209 10.51 2.36 -7.10
CA MET A 209 9.54 2.54 -8.19
C MET A 209 9.16 1.20 -8.83
N VAL A 210 10.12 0.30 -9.06
CA VAL A 210 9.84 -1.06 -9.56
C VAL A 210 8.94 -1.79 -8.57
N ILE A 211 9.28 -1.74 -7.28
CA ILE A 211 8.54 -2.40 -6.20
C ILE A 211 7.11 -1.90 -6.10
N ALA A 212 6.89 -0.60 -6.25
CA ALA A 212 5.54 -0.03 -6.20
C ALA A 212 4.59 -0.71 -7.20
N LEU A 213 5.09 -1.14 -8.36
CA LEU A 213 4.30 -1.81 -9.39
C LEU A 213 4.24 -3.35 -9.23
N VAL A 214 4.95 -3.95 -8.27
CA VAL A 214 4.96 -5.42 -8.06
C VAL A 214 3.60 -5.91 -7.59
N GLY A 215 2.94 -5.16 -6.71
CA GLY A 215 1.64 -5.54 -6.16
C GLY A 215 0.57 -5.76 -7.23
N PRO A 216 0.28 -4.74 -8.07
CA PRO A 216 -0.69 -4.90 -9.15
C PRO A 216 -0.24 -5.94 -10.18
N ALA A 217 1.05 -5.95 -10.57
CA ALA A 217 1.57 -6.94 -11.52
C ALA A 217 1.37 -8.38 -11.02
N PHE A 218 1.58 -8.64 -9.73
CA PHE A 218 1.32 -9.95 -9.14
C PHE A 218 -0.17 -10.31 -9.14
N LEU A 219 -1.03 -9.37 -8.74
CA LEU A 219 -2.46 -9.62 -8.60
C LEU A 219 -3.17 -9.84 -9.95
N PHE A 220 -2.80 -9.07 -10.97
CA PHE A 220 -3.42 -9.15 -12.30
C PHE A 220 -2.74 -10.21 -13.20
N GLU A 221 -1.41 -10.31 -13.22
CA GLU A 221 -0.68 -11.11 -14.22
C GLU A 221 -0.10 -12.44 -13.70
N ARG A 222 0.01 -12.61 -12.38
CA ARG A 222 0.40 -13.85 -11.65
C ARG A 222 1.79 -14.44 -11.92
N SER A 223 2.49 -14.02 -12.98
CA SER A 223 3.78 -14.57 -13.37
C SER A 223 4.84 -13.47 -13.50
N GLY A 224 6.00 -13.69 -12.87
CA GLY A 224 7.18 -12.82 -12.96
C GLY A 224 6.93 -11.33 -12.64
N PRO A 225 6.28 -10.98 -11.50
CA PRO A 225 5.84 -9.61 -11.25
C PRO A 225 7.01 -8.62 -11.25
N LEU A 226 8.18 -8.99 -10.71
CA LEU A 226 9.34 -8.10 -10.67
C LEU A 226 9.86 -7.71 -12.06
N ARG A 227 10.02 -8.70 -12.95
CA ARG A 227 10.44 -8.47 -14.34
C ARG A 227 9.39 -7.65 -15.08
N ARG A 228 8.12 -7.90 -14.78
CA ARG A 228 7.02 -7.16 -15.41
C ARG A 228 7.01 -5.70 -14.98
N SER A 229 7.08 -5.43 -13.69
CA SER A 229 7.15 -4.09 -13.12
C SER A 229 8.33 -3.28 -13.65
N SER A 230 9.52 -3.89 -13.76
CA SER A 230 10.69 -3.21 -14.34
C SER A 230 10.53 -2.94 -15.83
N THR A 231 9.87 -3.83 -16.58
CA THR A 231 9.56 -3.63 -18.01
C THR A 231 8.61 -2.45 -18.20
N LEU A 232 7.51 -2.41 -17.43
CA LEU A 232 6.53 -1.33 -17.46
C LEU A 232 7.15 0.03 -17.08
N LEU A 233 8.02 0.04 -16.06
CA LEU A 233 8.75 1.23 -15.67
C LEU A 233 9.69 1.70 -16.78
N HIS A 234 10.50 0.83 -17.39
CA HIS A 234 11.44 1.22 -18.44
C HIS A 234 10.76 1.71 -19.71
N ALA A 235 9.67 1.06 -20.12
CA ALA A 235 8.95 1.40 -21.36
C ALA A 235 8.45 2.86 -21.35
N ALA A 236 8.05 3.37 -20.19
CA ALA A 236 7.62 4.74 -20.01
C ALA A 236 8.22 5.33 -18.73
N PHE A 237 9.55 5.42 -18.68
CA PHE A 237 10.29 5.81 -17.47
C PHE A 237 9.84 7.17 -16.93
N TRP A 238 9.93 8.23 -17.73
CA TRP A 238 9.66 9.59 -17.23
C TRP A 238 8.22 9.79 -16.73
N PRO A 239 7.17 9.39 -17.49
CA PRO A 239 5.81 9.59 -17.00
C PRO A 239 5.47 8.73 -15.78
N THR A 240 6.05 7.52 -15.69
CA THR A 240 5.82 6.62 -14.54
C THR A 240 6.58 7.10 -13.31
N ALA A 241 7.84 7.47 -13.47
CA ALA A 241 8.68 8.02 -12.42
C ALA A 241 8.06 9.29 -11.83
N GLY A 242 7.57 10.23 -12.66
CA GLY A 242 6.93 11.45 -12.17
C GLY A 242 5.72 11.18 -11.27
N ARG A 243 4.87 10.21 -11.64
CA ARG A 243 3.70 9.80 -10.83
C ARG A 243 4.12 9.13 -9.53
N LEU A 244 5.03 8.15 -9.60
CA LEU A 244 5.48 7.42 -8.42
C LEU A 244 6.28 8.31 -7.45
N LEU A 245 7.07 9.26 -7.98
CA LEU A 245 7.76 10.26 -7.16
C LEU A 245 6.78 11.19 -6.46
N LEU A 246 5.72 11.64 -7.14
CA LEU A 246 4.69 12.47 -6.50
C LEU A 246 4.02 11.73 -5.33
N LEU A 247 3.72 10.44 -5.51
CA LEU A 247 3.19 9.61 -4.43
C LEU A 247 4.22 9.42 -3.31
N GLY A 248 5.48 9.17 -3.66
CA GLY A 248 6.58 9.08 -2.69
C GLY A 248 6.79 10.38 -1.90
N LEU A 249 6.69 11.54 -2.55
CA LEU A 249 6.73 12.85 -1.89
C LEU A 249 5.55 13.07 -0.95
N THR A 250 4.38 12.56 -1.31
CA THR A 250 3.18 12.60 -0.44
C THR A 250 3.42 11.80 0.84
N LEU A 251 4.02 10.61 0.74
CA LEU A 251 4.43 9.82 1.91
C LEU A 251 5.52 10.52 2.72
N ALA A 252 6.52 11.11 2.05
CA ALA A 252 7.59 11.85 2.72
C ALA A 252 7.01 13.03 3.52
N ALA A 253 6.08 13.79 2.94
CA ALA A 253 5.38 14.87 3.64
C ALA A 253 4.60 14.35 4.86
N GLY A 254 3.91 13.21 4.72
CA GLY A 254 3.25 12.53 5.83
C GLY A 254 4.20 12.14 6.95
N SER A 255 5.37 11.59 6.61
CA SER A 255 6.40 11.22 7.59
C SER A 255 7.02 12.41 8.31
N VAL A 256 7.08 13.58 7.67
CA VAL A 256 7.54 14.84 8.30
C VAL A 256 6.49 15.32 9.30
N ILE A 257 5.20 15.30 8.91
CA ILE A 257 4.09 15.64 9.82
C ILE A 257 4.11 14.72 11.04
N ASP A 258 4.31 13.43 10.82
CA ASP A 258 4.39 12.44 11.89
C ASP A 258 5.56 12.69 12.86
N GLN A 259 6.76 12.95 12.32
CA GLN A 259 7.94 13.30 13.13
C GLN A 259 7.71 14.59 13.95
N VAL A 260 7.09 15.60 13.36
CA VAL A 260 6.76 16.85 14.06
C VAL A 260 5.74 16.59 15.17
N ALA A 261 4.69 15.82 14.89
CA ALA A 261 3.68 15.45 15.88
C ALA A 261 4.29 14.66 17.04
N GLY A 262 5.10 13.63 16.75
CA GLY A 262 5.81 12.84 17.75
C GLY A 262 6.79 13.67 18.59
N GLY A 263 7.49 14.62 17.96
CA GLY A 263 8.39 15.55 18.65
C GLY A 263 7.67 16.48 19.63
N ILE A 264 6.54 17.07 19.21
CA ILE A 264 5.69 17.90 20.09
C ILE A 264 5.17 17.07 21.27
N VAL A 265 4.67 15.87 20.96
CA VAL A 265 4.11 14.96 21.97
C VAL A 265 5.15 14.57 23.01
N THR A 266 6.38 14.26 22.57
CA THR A 266 7.50 13.92 23.47
C THR A 266 7.91 15.10 24.35
N ALA A 267 7.90 16.33 23.81
CA ALA A 267 8.26 17.53 24.56
C ALA A 267 7.26 17.91 25.68
N LEU A 268 6.03 17.38 25.63
CA LEU A 268 5.00 17.60 26.64
C LEU A 268 5.09 16.64 27.84
N VAL A 269 5.96 15.62 27.78
CA VAL A 269 6.17 14.64 28.86
C VAL A 269 7.25 15.16 29.82
N PRO A 270 6.92 15.48 31.09
CA PRO A 270 7.88 15.79 32.14
C PRO A 270 8.88 14.64 32.34
N ALA A 271 10.14 14.99 32.53
CA ALA A 271 11.18 14.03 32.82
C ALA A 271 10.87 13.26 34.12
N GLY A 272 10.90 11.93 34.05
CA GLY A 272 10.71 11.03 35.19
C GLY A 272 9.28 10.55 35.44
N ASP A 273 8.31 10.91 34.59
CA ASP A 273 6.94 10.38 34.67
C ASP A 273 6.71 9.27 33.63
N ASP A 274 7.11 8.05 33.99
CA ASP A 274 7.01 6.86 33.12
C ASP A 274 5.56 6.53 32.75
N ALA A 275 4.60 6.79 33.66
CA ALA A 275 3.19 6.54 33.42
C ALA A 275 2.63 7.50 32.37
N MET A 276 2.97 8.78 32.46
CA MET A 276 2.59 9.75 31.44
C MET A 276 3.31 9.50 30.12
N ALA A 277 4.58 9.10 30.13
CA ALA A 277 5.31 8.73 28.92
C ALA A 277 4.63 7.59 28.15
N VAL A 278 4.16 6.56 28.85
CA VAL A 278 3.41 5.42 28.27
C VAL A 278 2.08 5.87 27.68
N ALA A 279 1.28 6.65 28.43
CA ALA A 279 -0.02 7.13 27.97
C ALA A 279 0.11 8.03 26.72
N VAL A 280 1.08 8.93 26.76
CA VAL A 280 1.38 9.88 25.70
C VAL A 280 1.94 9.17 24.46
N GLY A 281 2.83 8.19 24.63
CA GLY A 281 3.37 7.36 23.55
C GLY A 281 2.31 6.51 22.84
N GLY A 282 1.38 5.92 23.61
CA GLY A 282 0.24 5.20 23.04
C GLY A 282 -0.70 6.12 22.24
N GLY A 283 -0.98 7.32 22.76
CA GLY A 283 -1.74 8.35 22.06
C GLY A 283 -1.10 8.81 20.75
N ALA A 284 0.23 9.05 20.77
CA ALA A 284 0.99 9.38 19.55
C ALA A 284 0.90 8.26 18.51
N THR A 285 1.10 7.00 18.91
CA THR A 285 1.06 5.86 17.98
C THR A 285 -0.31 5.74 17.30
N LEU A 286 -1.39 5.96 18.05
CA LEU A 286 -2.74 5.98 17.50
C LEU A 286 -2.92 7.14 16.51
N LEU A 287 -2.46 8.34 16.86
CA LEU A 287 -2.53 9.51 15.99
C LEU A 287 -1.77 9.29 14.67
N THR A 288 -0.53 8.80 14.74
CA THR A 288 0.29 8.43 13.58
C THR A 288 -0.46 7.47 12.66
N ALA A 289 -1.00 6.39 13.22
CA ALA A 289 -1.70 5.37 12.44
C ALA A 289 -2.98 5.92 11.78
N VAL A 290 -3.67 6.87 12.43
CA VAL A 290 -4.83 7.56 11.85
C VAL A 290 -4.43 8.47 10.69
N ILE A 291 -3.30 9.17 10.78
CA ILE A 291 -2.76 10.02 9.70
C ILE A 291 -2.26 9.18 8.52
N GLU A 292 -1.72 7.99 8.79
CA GLU A 292 -1.19 7.10 7.76
C GLU A 292 -2.26 6.52 6.85
N ILE A 293 -3.46 6.21 7.36
CA ILE A 293 -4.56 5.63 6.57
C ILE A 293 -4.87 6.43 5.29
N PRO A 294 -5.19 7.74 5.34
CA PRO A 294 -5.52 8.49 4.13
C PRO A 294 -4.32 8.60 3.16
N LEU A 295 -3.09 8.67 3.68
CA LEU A 295 -1.89 8.66 2.86
C LEU A 295 -1.75 7.33 2.10
N THR A 296 -1.95 6.22 2.79
CA THR A 296 -1.92 4.87 2.21
C THR A 296 -3.03 4.68 1.18
N MET A 297 -4.23 5.24 1.41
CA MET A 297 -5.32 5.22 0.42
C MET A 297 -4.95 5.96 -0.87
N VAL A 298 -4.33 7.13 -0.76
CA VAL A 298 -3.86 7.93 -1.91
C VAL A 298 -2.72 7.19 -2.63
N LEU A 299 -1.74 6.69 -1.88
CA LEU A 299 -0.63 5.91 -2.42
C LEU A 299 -1.13 4.69 -3.21
N PHE A 300 -1.99 3.88 -2.58
CA PHE A 300 -2.60 2.71 -3.18
C PHE A 300 -3.32 3.06 -4.49
N SER A 301 -4.19 4.06 -4.45
CA SER A 301 -4.98 4.47 -5.61
C SER A 301 -4.07 4.99 -6.73
N GLY A 302 -3.06 5.79 -6.38
CA GLY A 302 -2.06 6.28 -7.31
C GLY A 302 -1.27 5.17 -8.00
N ILE A 303 -0.81 4.18 -7.24
CA ILE A 303 -0.08 3.02 -7.76
C ILE A 303 -0.98 2.20 -8.70
N LEU A 304 -2.21 1.91 -8.28
CA LEU A 304 -3.16 1.12 -9.06
C LEU A 304 -3.45 1.77 -10.42
N ILE A 305 -3.74 3.07 -10.45
CA ILE A 305 -4.01 3.80 -11.69
C ILE A 305 -2.74 3.92 -12.55
N THR A 306 -1.58 4.11 -11.93
CA THR A 306 -0.30 4.14 -12.67
C THR A 306 -0.03 2.80 -13.37
N TYR A 307 -0.29 1.68 -12.69
CA TYR A 307 -0.19 0.36 -13.28
C TYR A 307 -1.20 0.15 -14.41
N ALA A 308 -2.47 0.48 -14.19
CA ALA A 308 -3.54 0.32 -15.18
C ALA A 308 -3.29 1.16 -16.44
N GLU A 309 -2.83 2.40 -16.29
CA GLU A 309 -2.39 3.28 -17.39
C GLU A 309 -1.28 2.61 -18.21
N ARG A 310 -0.26 2.04 -17.56
CA ARG A 310 0.85 1.38 -18.25
C ARG A 310 0.42 0.11 -18.98
N ARG A 311 -0.51 -0.65 -18.41
CA ARG A 311 -1.09 -1.82 -19.09
C ARG A 311 -1.94 -1.44 -20.29
N GLY A 312 -2.73 -0.36 -20.20
CA GLY A 312 -3.52 0.16 -21.31
C GLY A 312 -2.69 0.75 -22.46
N ALA A 313 -1.49 1.24 -22.17
CA ALA A 313 -0.56 1.72 -23.20
C ALA A 313 0.05 0.60 -24.06
N GLU A 314 0.23 -0.60 -23.51
CA GLU A 314 0.79 -1.73 -24.24
C GLU A 314 -0.23 -2.48 -25.11
N GLY A 315 -1.52 -2.37 -24.78
CA GLY A 315 -2.59 -3.04 -25.51
C GLY A 315 -3.97 -2.67 -24.96
N PRO A 316 -5.05 -3.06 -25.67
CA PRO A 316 -6.41 -2.73 -25.26
C PRO A 316 -6.76 -3.48 -23.98
N VAL A 317 -6.57 -2.82 -22.83
CA VAL A 317 -6.95 -3.28 -21.50
C VAL A 317 -8.06 -2.37 -21.00
N SER A 318 -9.12 -2.97 -20.45
CA SER A 318 -10.22 -2.25 -19.82
C SER A 318 -10.39 -2.65 -18.35
N THR A 319 -11.11 -1.84 -17.58
CA THR A 319 -11.49 -2.17 -16.20
C THR A 319 -12.21 -3.52 -16.12
N ARG A 320 -13.01 -3.88 -17.14
CA ARG A 320 -13.66 -5.19 -17.25
C ARG A 320 -12.63 -6.32 -17.26
N GLN A 321 -11.62 -6.21 -18.12
CA GLN A 321 -10.56 -7.20 -18.22
C GLN A 321 -9.81 -7.34 -16.89
N LEU A 322 -9.52 -6.23 -16.22
CA LEU A 322 -8.86 -6.25 -14.90
C LEU A 322 -9.68 -7.00 -13.85
N VAL A 323 -11.02 -6.87 -13.84
CA VAL A 323 -11.89 -7.68 -12.97
C VAL A 323 -11.77 -9.17 -13.29
N GLU A 324 -11.77 -9.53 -14.57
CA GLU A 324 -11.68 -10.92 -15.02
C GLU A 324 -10.33 -11.55 -14.65
N GLU A 325 -9.23 -10.79 -14.75
CA GLU A 325 -7.89 -11.23 -14.36
C GLU A 325 -7.79 -11.55 -12.84
N LEU A 326 -8.46 -10.76 -11.99
CA LEU A 326 -8.52 -11.00 -10.54
C LEU A 326 -9.37 -12.23 -10.19
N ALA A 327 -10.40 -12.53 -10.98
CA ALA A 327 -11.32 -13.63 -10.71
C ALA A 327 -10.74 -15.04 -10.98
N ARG A 328 -9.65 -15.14 -11.73
CA ARG A 328 -9.00 -16.43 -12.06
C ARG A 328 -8.42 -17.13 -10.82
#